data_AF-A0A536FNU8-F1
#
_entry.id   AF-A0A536FNU8-F1
#
_cell.length_a   1.000
_cell.length_b   1.000
_cell.length_c   1.000
_cell.angle_alpha   90.00
_cell.angle_beta   90.00
_cell.angle_gamma   90.00
#
_symmetry.space_group_name_H-M   'P 1'
#
loop_
_entity.id
_entity.type
_entity.pdbx_description
1 polymer ?
#
loop_
_entity_poly.entity_id
_entity_poly.type
_entity_poly.pdbx_seq_one_letter_code
_entity_poly.pdbx_strand_id
1 'polypeptide(L)'
;AEQAKLLRSFSFLTAKPVLYVANIGEEQIGKDTPELQALRDEATAEHAEVIPLSARLEAEIRELPDEEAAVFLEDAGLKEAALPTFIHAAYRLLNLVTFLTAGDPEVRAWTVRQGSRAPEAAGVIHSDIERGFIKAEIVAYDDLIAAGSYAAARERGKVRLEGRDYVMKDGDVCLFRFNV
;
A
#
# COMPACT_ATOMS: atom_id res chain seq x y z
N ALA A 1 21.06 -1.06 -13.97
CA ALA A 1 20.39 0.26 -13.87
C ALA A 1 20.36 0.98 -15.22
N GLU A 2 21.51 1.24 -15.87
CA GLU A 2 21.60 1.88 -17.19
C GLU A 2 20.80 1.15 -18.30
N GLN A 3 20.97 -0.16 -18.43
CA GLN A 3 20.25 -0.98 -19.43
C GLN A 3 18.73 -0.94 -19.23
N ALA A 4 18.24 -1.01 -17.98
CA ALA A 4 16.81 -0.92 -17.68
C ALA A 4 16.22 0.45 -18.08
N LYS A 5 17.01 1.53 -17.96
CA LYS A 5 16.60 2.87 -18.37
C LYS A 5 16.43 2.97 -19.89
N LEU A 6 17.33 2.34 -20.66
CA LEU A 6 17.24 2.26 -22.12
C LEU A 6 16.03 1.43 -22.58
N LEU A 7 15.70 0.36 -21.86
CA LEU A 7 14.59 -0.53 -22.22
C LEU A 7 13.21 0.05 -21.83
N ARG A 8 13.15 1.04 -20.94
CA ARG A 8 11.90 1.60 -20.41
C ARG A 8 10.97 2.17 -21.50
N SER A 9 11.52 2.78 -22.55
CA SER A 9 10.71 3.37 -23.64
C SER A 9 9.96 2.33 -24.46
N PHE A 10 10.44 1.09 -24.50
CA PHE A 10 9.83 0.02 -25.30
C PHE A 10 8.61 -0.62 -24.62
N SER A 11 8.44 -0.41 -23.31
CA SER A 11 7.28 -0.91 -22.55
C SER A 11 6.98 -2.41 -22.75
N PHE A 12 8.03 -3.23 -22.77
CA PHE A 12 7.91 -4.68 -22.99
C PHE A 12 6.93 -5.32 -21.99
N LEU A 13 6.07 -6.21 -22.49
CA LEU A 13 5.08 -6.90 -21.67
C LEU A 13 5.73 -7.82 -20.64
N THR A 14 6.77 -8.55 -21.04
CA THR A 14 7.52 -9.49 -20.17
C THR A 14 8.40 -8.80 -19.12
N ALA A 15 8.59 -7.48 -19.23
CA ALA A 15 9.30 -6.70 -18.22
C ALA A 15 8.36 -6.16 -17.13
N LYS A 16 7.05 -6.36 -17.26
CA LYS A 16 6.08 -5.96 -16.23
C LYS A 16 6.19 -6.92 -15.05
N PRO A 17 6.15 -6.42 -13.80
CA PRO A 17 6.14 -7.28 -12.63
C PRO A 17 4.85 -8.13 -12.62
N VAL A 18 4.97 -9.38 -12.20
CA VAL A 18 3.89 -10.37 -12.22
C VAL A 18 3.52 -10.77 -10.79
N LEU A 19 2.22 -10.91 -10.55
CA LEU A 19 1.63 -11.46 -9.33
C LEU A 19 0.73 -12.62 -9.75
N TYR A 20 1.02 -13.81 -9.24
CA TYR A 20 0.20 -14.99 -9.50
C TYR A 20 -0.95 -15.02 -8.50
N VAL A 21 -2.16 -15.10 -9.01
CA VAL A 21 -3.37 -15.26 -8.19
C VAL A 21 -3.86 -16.70 -8.37
N ALA A 22 -3.63 -17.52 -7.36
CA ALA A 22 -4.01 -18.93 -7.37
C ALA A 22 -5.45 -19.06 -6.87
N ASN A 23 -6.38 -19.30 -7.78
CA ASN A 23 -7.77 -19.54 -7.41
C ASN A 23 -7.92 -20.98 -6.87
N ILE A 24 -8.16 -21.10 -5.57
CA ILE A 24 -8.24 -22.38 -4.85
C ILE A 24 -9.65 -22.64 -4.33
N GLY A 25 -9.97 -23.91 -4.04
CA GLY A 25 -11.18 -24.29 -3.32
C GLY A 25 -11.15 -23.81 -1.86
N GLU A 26 -12.33 -23.61 -1.27
CA GLU A 26 -12.48 -23.20 0.13
C GLU A 26 -11.85 -24.21 1.09
N GLU A 27 -11.97 -25.50 0.77
CA GLU A 27 -11.37 -26.59 1.52
C GLU A 27 -9.85 -26.60 1.46
N GLN A 28 -9.23 -25.86 0.54
CA GLN A 28 -7.79 -25.75 0.37
C GLN A 28 -7.23 -24.50 1.08
N ILE A 29 -8.08 -23.64 1.62
CA ILE A 29 -7.65 -22.43 2.34
C ILE A 29 -6.81 -22.82 3.56
N GLY A 30 -5.66 -22.16 3.71
CA GLY A 30 -4.69 -22.44 4.77
C GLY A 30 -3.95 -23.78 4.63
N LYS A 31 -4.20 -24.55 3.56
CA LYS A 31 -3.50 -25.80 3.27
C LYS A 31 -2.46 -25.59 2.18
N ASP A 32 -1.36 -26.34 2.28
CA ASP A 32 -0.34 -26.35 1.25
C ASP A 32 -0.55 -27.57 0.35
N THR A 33 -1.20 -27.37 -0.79
CA THR A 33 -1.46 -28.46 -1.73
C THR A 33 -0.30 -28.64 -2.70
N PRO A 34 -0.08 -29.85 -3.25
CA PRO A 34 0.99 -30.09 -4.21
C PRO A 34 0.95 -29.14 -5.41
N GLU A 35 -0.24 -28.78 -5.88
CA GLU A 35 -0.46 -27.85 -7.00
C GLU A 35 -0.08 -26.41 -6.63
N LEU A 36 -0.43 -25.98 -5.42
CA LEU A 36 -0.06 -24.65 -4.92
C LEU A 36 1.45 -24.55 -4.74
N GLN A 37 2.10 -25.60 -4.24
CA GLN A 37 3.54 -25.64 -4.11
C GLN A 37 4.24 -25.61 -5.47
N ALA A 38 3.76 -26.40 -6.46
CA ALA A 38 4.31 -26.36 -7.81
C ALA A 38 4.20 -24.95 -8.43
N LEU A 39 3.08 -24.26 -8.21
CA LEU A 39 2.89 -22.89 -8.68
C LEU A 39 3.85 -21.90 -7.99
N ARG A 40 4.10 -22.06 -6.69
CA ARG A 40 5.08 -21.25 -5.95
C ARG A 40 6.50 -21.47 -6.46
N ASP A 41 6.86 -22.70 -6.79
CA ASP A 41 8.17 -23.02 -7.32
C ASP A 41 8.40 -22.33 -8.68
N GLU A 42 7.41 -22.38 -9.58
CA GLU A 42 7.45 -21.68 -10.87
C GLU A 42 7.52 -20.16 -10.69
N ALA A 43 6.63 -19.58 -9.87
CA ALA A 43 6.61 -18.14 -9.63
C ALA A 43 7.91 -17.63 -9.01
N THR A 44 8.55 -18.42 -8.14
CA THR A 44 9.85 -18.09 -7.54
C THR A 44 10.94 -18.00 -8.61
N ALA A 45 10.92 -18.88 -9.62
CA ALA A 45 11.84 -18.82 -10.75
C ALA A 45 11.66 -17.53 -11.59
N GLU A 46 10.45 -16.98 -11.61
CA GLU A 46 10.12 -15.70 -12.27
C GLU A 46 10.25 -14.47 -11.35
N HIS A 47 10.69 -14.64 -10.09
CA HIS A 47 10.70 -13.58 -9.06
C HIS A 47 9.33 -12.95 -8.79
N ALA A 48 8.26 -13.76 -8.91
CA ALA A 48 6.89 -13.36 -8.69
C ALA A 48 6.34 -13.89 -7.36
N GLU A 49 5.42 -13.13 -6.76
CA GLU A 49 4.67 -13.53 -5.57
C GLU A 49 3.43 -14.36 -5.98
N VAL A 50 3.02 -15.30 -5.12
CA VAL A 50 1.80 -16.09 -5.29
C VAL A 50 0.83 -15.80 -4.16
N ILE A 51 -0.40 -15.41 -4.49
CA ILE A 51 -1.50 -15.20 -3.54
C ILE A 51 -2.57 -16.27 -3.78
N PRO A 52 -2.73 -17.23 -2.86
CA PRO A 52 -3.88 -18.13 -2.89
C PRO A 52 -5.13 -17.41 -2.39
N LEU A 53 -6.22 -17.50 -3.15
CA LEU A 53 -7.54 -17.00 -2.74
C LEU A 53 -8.65 -17.87 -3.34
N SER A 54 -9.81 -17.92 -2.68
CA SER A 54 -11.02 -18.51 -3.27
C SER A 54 -11.87 -17.40 -3.85
N ALA A 55 -11.93 -17.30 -5.17
CA ALA A 55 -12.73 -16.24 -5.83
C ALA A 55 -14.22 -16.37 -5.52
N ARG A 56 -14.70 -17.60 -5.27
CA ARG A 56 -16.09 -17.84 -4.86
C ARG A 56 -16.34 -17.28 -3.46
N LEU A 57 -15.48 -17.62 -2.50
CA LEU A 57 -15.61 -17.16 -1.13
C LEU A 57 -15.57 -15.63 -1.05
N GLU A 58 -14.65 -14.98 -1.77
CA GLU A 58 -14.55 -13.51 -1.81
C GLU A 58 -15.79 -12.85 -2.42
N ALA A 59 -16.44 -13.50 -3.38
CA ALA A 59 -17.69 -13.02 -3.96
C ALA A 59 -18.85 -13.10 -2.95
N GLU A 60 -18.95 -14.21 -2.21
CA GLU A 60 -19.96 -14.40 -1.16
C GLU A 60 -19.77 -13.39 -0.02
N ILE A 61 -18.54 -13.21 0.47
CA ILE A 61 -18.21 -12.21 1.51
C ILE A 61 -18.63 -10.80 1.09
N ARG A 62 -18.46 -10.46 -0.19
CA ARG A 62 -18.78 -9.12 -0.72
C ARG A 62 -20.28 -8.81 -0.73
N GLU A 63 -21.13 -9.83 -0.78
CA GLU A 63 -22.58 -9.65 -0.77
C GLU A 63 -23.14 -9.50 0.65
N LEU A 64 -22.35 -9.83 1.67
CA LEU A 64 -22.73 -9.74 3.07
C LEU A 64 -22.53 -8.32 3.63
N PRO A 65 -23.41 -7.86 4.54
CA PRO A 65 -23.12 -6.73 5.41
C PRO A 65 -21.86 -6.95 6.26
N ASP A 66 -21.18 -5.88 6.67
CA ASP A 66 -19.90 -5.95 7.41
C ASP A 66 -19.99 -6.82 8.68
N GLU A 67 -21.10 -6.74 9.42
CA GLU A 67 -21.32 -7.53 10.65
C GLU A 67 -21.45 -9.04 10.35
N GLU A 68 -22.08 -9.40 9.23
CA GLU A 68 -22.28 -10.79 8.80
C GLU A 68 -21.01 -11.37 8.17
N ALA A 69 -20.28 -10.55 7.42
CA ALA A 69 -19.00 -10.92 6.83
C ALA A 69 -17.97 -11.33 7.90
N ALA A 70 -17.93 -10.61 9.03
CA ALA A 70 -17.03 -10.94 10.14
C ALA A 70 -17.34 -12.31 10.75
N VAL A 71 -18.62 -12.61 10.98
CA VAL A 71 -19.07 -13.90 11.50
C VAL A 71 -18.76 -15.02 10.51
N PHE A 72 -19.01 -14.78 9.22
CA PHE A 72 -18.73 -15.74 8.16
C PHE A 72 -17.24 -16.09 8.05
N LEU A 73 -16.36 -15.09 8.16
CA LEU A 73 -14.91 -15.30 8.20
C LEU A 73 -14.50 -16.15 9.42
N GLU A 74 -15.05 -15.86 10.59
CA GLU A 74 -14.78 -16.63 11.82
C GLU A 74 -15.22 -18.09 11.68
N ASP A 75 -16.42 -18.33 11.15
CA ASP A 75 -16.95 -19.68 10.87
C ASP A 75 -16.12 -20.44 9.84
N ALA A 76 -15.56 -19.75 8.85
CA ALA A 76 -14.62 -20.30 7.87
C ALA A 76 -13.20 -20.50 8.42
N GLY A 77 -12.92 -20.09 9.66
CA GLY A 77 -11.59 -20.15 10.29
C GLY A 77 -10.59 -19.15 9.71
N LEU A 78 -11.09 -18.08 9.08
CA LEU A 78 -10.29 -17.03 8.46
C LEU A 78 -10.24 -15.79 9.34
N LYS A 79 -9.05 -15.21 9.47
CA LYS A 79 -8.87 -13.95 10.23
C LYS A 79 -9.24 -12.71 9.42
N GLU A 80 -9.10 -12.79 8.10
CA GLU A 80 -9.36 -11.70 7.17
C GLU A 80 -9.71 -12.27 5.79
N ALA A 81 -10.44 -11.49 5.00
CA ALA A 81 -10.68 -11.79 3.60
C ALA A 81 -9.36 -11.76 2.80
N ALA A 82 -9.29 -12.51 1.71
CA ALA A 82 -8.11 -12.54 0.86
C ALA A 82 -7.99 -11.28 -0.02
N LEU A 83 -9.09 -10.57 -0.29
CA LEU A 83 -9.07 -9.36 -1.10
C LEU A 83 -8.16 -8.23 -0.55
N PRO A 84 -8.19 -7.87 0.75
CA PRO A 84 -7.19 -6.98 1.36
C PRO A 84 -5.75 -7.44 1.11
N THR A 85 -5.47 -8.73 1.33
CA THR A 85 -4.14 -9.32 1.09
C THR A 85 -3.71 -9.15 -0.37
N PHE A 86 -4.62 -9.40 -1.32
CA PHE A 86 -4.38 -9.19 -2.75
C PHE A 86 -4.10 -7.72 -3.07
N ILE A 87 -4.88 -6.78 -2.52
CA ILE A 87 -4.68 -5.33 -2.74
C ILE A 87 -3.31 -4.90 -2.23
N HIS A 88 -2.90 -5.35 -1.04
CA HIS A 88 -1.58 -5.05 -0.49
C HIS A 88 -0.46 -5.63 -1.35
N ALA A 89 -0.61 -6.86 -1.86
CA ALA A 89 0.35 -7.47 -2.78
C ALA A 89 0.45 -6.67 -4.09
N ALA A 90 -0.68 -6.23 -4.66
CA ALA A 90 -0.69 -5.39 -5.85
C ALA A 90 -0.02 -4.02 -5.63
N TYR A 91 -0.22 -3.41 -4.46
CA TYR A 91 0.48 -2.16 -4.08
C TYR A 91 2.00 -2.35 -4.02
N ARG A 92 2.47 -3.44 -3.40
CA ARG A 92 3.89 -3.80 -3.37
C ARG A 92 4.43 -4.07 -4.78
N LEU A 93 3.69 -4.83 -5.60
CA LEU A 93 4.06 -5.14 -6.98
C LEU A 93 4.27 -3.87 -7.82
N LEU A 94 3.42 -2.87 -7.63
CA LEU A 94 3.48 -1.59 -8.33
C LEU A 94 4.49 -0.60 -7.72
N ASN A 95 5.19 -1.01 -6.65
CA ASN A 95 6.14 -0.22 -5.89
C ASN A 95 5.50 1.10 -5.38
N LEU A 96 4.34 0.97 -4.76
CA LEU A 96 3.54 2.07 -4.24
C LEU A 96 3.59 2.13 -2.72
N VAL A 97 3.55 3.35 -2.19
CA VAL A 97 3.38 3.64 -0.76
C VAL A 97 2.29 4.67 -0.58
N THR A 98 1.67 4.67 0.59
CA THR A 98 0.59 5.57 0.96
C THR A 98 1.07 6.55 2.02
N PHE A 99 0.84 7.84 1.78
CA PHE A 99 0.94 8.87 2.83
C PHE A 99 -0.44 9.44 3.11
N LEU A 100 -0.61 10.04 4.28
CA LEU A 100 -1.88 10.55 4.77
C LEU A 100 -1.83 12.06 4.92
N THR A 101 -2.93 12.73 4.60
CA THR A 101 -3.23 14.07 5.11
C THR A 101 -4.35 13.94 6.11
N ALA A 102 -4.18 14.49 7.31
CA ALA A 102 -5.18 14.42 8.37
C ALA A 102 -5.41 15.80 8.98
N GLY A 103 -6.66 16.28 8.94
CA GLY A 103 -7.08 17.56 9.49
C GLY A 103 -8.52 17.88 9.11
N ASP A 104 -9.07 18.97 9.66
CA ASP A 104 -10.36 19.49 9.24
C ASP A 104 -10.21 20.13 7.84
N PRO A 105 -11.01 19.77 6.81
CA PRO A 105 -12.22 18.92 6.85
C PRO A 105 -12.06 17.47 6.38
N GLU A 106 -10.86 17.04 5.99
CA GLU A 106 -10.66 15.77 5.32
C GLU A 106 -9.47 14.98 5.87
N VAL A 107 -9.68 13.67 6.05
CA VAL A 107 -8.62 12.69 6.19
C VAL A 107 -8.55 11.90 4.90
N ARG A 108 -7.37 11.87 4.26
CA ARG A 108 -7.19 11.25 2.95
C ARG A 108 -5.88 10.50 2.83
N ALA A 109 -5.96 9.37 2.14
CA ALA A 109 -4.82 8.58 1.69
C ALA A 109 -4.40 8.99 0.27
N TRP A 110 -3.10 9.15 0.09
CA TRP A 110 -2.49 9.54 -1.17
C TRP A 110 -1.41 8.54 -1.56
N THR A 111 -1.45 8.11 -2.82
CA THR A 111 -0.55 7.08 -3.35
C THR A 111 0.61 7.73 -4.09
N VAL A 112 1.84 7.35 -3.75
CA VAL A 112 3.07 7.73 -4.46
C VAL A 112 3.91 6.48 -4.72
N ARG A 113 4.93 6.59 -5.58
CA ARG A 113 5.88 5.50 -5.74
C ARG A 113 6.84 5.46 -4.55
N GLN A 114 7.27 4.26 -4.17
CA GLN A 114 8.34 4.13 -3.19
C GLN A 114 9.59 4.87 -3.69
N GLY A 115 10.20 5.68 -2.82
CA GLY A 115 11.32 6.53 -3.18
C GLY A 115 10.93 7.96 -3.61
N SER A 116 9.64 8.26 -3.77
CA SER A 116 9.18 9.61 -4.05
C SER A 116 9.60 10.59 -2.95
N ARG A 117 10.01 11.79 -3.36
CA ARG A 117 10.44 12.85 -2.44
C ARG A 117 9.24 13.67 -1.94
N ALA A 118 9.40 14.37 -0.82
CA ALA A 118 8.35 15.19 -0.24
C ALA A 118 7.70 16.21 -1.21
N PRO A 119 8.44 16.92 -2.09
CA PRO A 119 7.82 17.80 -3.09
C PRO A 119 6.99 17.05 -4.13
N GLU A 120 7.45 15.89 -4.60
CA GLU A 120 6.73 15.06 -5.57
C GLU A 120 5.42 14.54 -4.96
N ALA A 121 5.45 14.14 -3.69
CA ALA A 121 4.28 13.71 -2.95
C ALA A 121 3.27 14.85 -2.74
N ALA A 122 3.75 16.06 -2.42
CA ALA A 122 2.93 17.26 -2.40
C ALA A 122 2.29 17.57 -3.76
N GLY A 123 3.00 17.31 -4.85
CA GLY A 123 2.51 17.48 -6.23
C GLY A 123 1.31 16.60 -6.58
N VAL A 124 1.20 15.41 -5.97
CA VAL A 124 0.03 14.53 -6.12
C VAL A 124 -1.24 15.16 -5.55
N ILE A 125 -1.11 16.00 -4.51
CA ILE A 125 -2.23 16.79 -3.97
C ILE A 125 -2.56 17.92 -4.94
N HIS A 126 -1.55 18.73 -5.28
CA HIS A 126 -1.69 19.80 -6.27
C HIS A 126 -0.33 20.28 -6.78
N SER A 127 -0.22 20.54 -8.09
CA SER A 127 1.04 20.95 -8.72
C SER A 127 1.62 22.29 -8.24
N ASP A 128 0.80 23.17 -7.65
CA ASP A 128 1.29 24.42 -7.04
C ASP A 128 2.01 24.17 -5.71
N ILE A 129 1.59 23.15 -4.94
CA ILE A 129 2.24 22.81 -3.68
C ILE A 129 3.65 22.27 -3.93
N GLU A 130 3.83 21.49 -5.01
CA GLU A 130 5.15 21.02 -5.45
C GLU A 130 6.08 22.18 -5.84
N ARG A 131 5.59 23.11 -6.68
CA ARG A 131 6.36 24.29 -7.11
C ARG A 131 6.70 25.23 -5.95
N GLY A 132 5.72 25.46 -5.09
CA GLY A 132 5.81 26.31 -3.90
C GLY A 132 6.42 25.63 -2.68
N PHE A 133 6.86 24.37 -2.77
CA PHE A 133 7.26 23.57 -1.61
C PHE A 133 8.38 24.24 -0.81
N ILE A 134 8.15 24.42 0.49
CA ILE A 134 9.11 24.91 1.47
C ILE A 134 9.63 23.75 2.32
N LYS A 135 8.73 23.10 3.07
CA LYS A 135 9.00 21.99 4.00
C LYS A 135 7.74 21.15 4.19
N ALA A 136 7.90 19.93 4.72
CA ALA A 136 6.80 19.09 5.19
C ALA A 136 6.92 18.86 6.69
N GLU A 137 5.83 19.02 7.43
CA GLU A 137 5.73 18.45 8.78
C GLU A 137 5.26 17.01 8.65
N ILE A 138 6.04 16.07 9.19
CA ILE A 138 5.82 14.63 9.02
C ILE A 138 5.83 13.95 10.39
N VAL A 139 4.82 13.13 10.63
CA VAL A 139 4.74 12.20 11.76
C VAL A 139 4.39 10.81 11.26
N ALA A 140 5.04 9.78 11.77
CA ALA A 140 4.68 8.40 11.42
C ALA A 140 3.29 8.07 11.97
N TYR A 141 2.49 7.30 11.22
CA TYR A 141 1.14 6.89 11.63
C TYR A 141 1.10 6.33 13.06
N ASP A 142 1.95 5.35 13.37
CA ASP A 142 1.99 4.70 14.69
C ASP A 142 2.28 5.69 15.82
N ASP A 143 3.19 6.65 15.57
CA ASP A 143 3.53 7.70 16.54
C ASP A 143 2.36 8.68 16.75
N LEU A 144 1.60 9.00 15.69
CA LEU A 144 0.42 9.85 15.79
C LEU A 144 -0.69 9.16 16.59
N ILE A 145 -0.95 7.87 16.30
CA ILE A 145 -1.96 7.08 17.02
C ILE A 145 -1.56 6.92 18.50
N ALA A 146 -0.30 6.59 18.79
CA ALA A 146 0.19 6.48 20.18
C ALA A 146 0.19 7.81 20.93
N ALA A 147 0.28 8.94 20.23
CA ALA A 147 0.15 10.27 20.81
C ALA A 147 -1.30 10.71 21.04
N GLY A 148 -2.26 10.16 20.29
CA GLY A 148 -3.68 10.48 20.35
C GLY A 148 -4.08 11.79 19.67
N SER A 149 -3.13 12.69 19.40
CA SER A 149 -3.37 13.89 18.59
C SER A 149 -2.07 14.43 17.98
N TYR A 150 -2.21 15.24 16.93
CA TYR A 150 -1.07 15.92 16.29
C TYR A 150 -0.35 16.87 17.25
N ALA A 151 -1.10 17.61 18.08
CA ALA A 151 -0.54 18.50 19.09
C ALA A 151 0.30 17.72 20.12
N ALA A 152 -0.23 16.61 20.64
CA ALA A 152 0.50 15.74 21.57
C ALA A 152 1.74 15.10 20.91
N ALA A 153 1.65 14.68 19.65
CA ALA A 153 2.80 14.15 18.91
C ALA A 153 3.90 15.20 18.75
N ARG A 154 3.52 16.46 18.51
CA ARG A 154 4.44 17.59 18.40
C ARG A 154 5.14 17.90 19.73
N GLU A 155 4.39 17.94 20.82
CA GLU A 155 4.93 18.14 22.18
C GLU A 155 5.91 17.03 22.58
N ARG A 156 5.65 15.79 22.15
CA ARG A 156 6.54 14.64 22.33
C ARG A 156 7.73 14.61 21.36
N GLY A 157 7.87 15.61 20.49
CA GLY A 157 8.97 15.70 19.53
C GLY A 157 8.91 14.68 18.39
N LYS A 158 7.74 14.09 18.11
CA LYS A 158 7.54 13.10 17.06
C LYS A 158 7.24 13.71 15.69
N VAL A 159 6.77 14.97 15.66
CA VAL A 159 6.57 15.72 14.41
C VAL A 159 7.91 16.28 13.95
N ARG A 160 8.35 15.88 12.76
CA ARG A 160 9.61 16.30 12.14
C ARG A 160 9.35 17.33 11.05
N LEU A 161 10.28 18.26 10.89
CA LEU A 161 10.29 19.22 9.78
C LEU A 161 11.28 18.75 8.72
N GLU A 162 10.73 18.18 7.65
CA GLU A 162 11.48 17.54 6.59
C GLU A 162 11.60 18.44 5.36
N GLY A 163 12.76 18.35 4.71
CA GLY A 163 13.12 19.16 3.54
C GLY A 163 12.79 18.48 2.20
N ARG A 164 13.28 19.09 1.12
CA ARG A 164 13.04 18.61 -0.27
C ARG A 164 13.62 17.24 -0.57
N ASP A 165 14.67 16.83 0.14
CA ASP A 165 15.34 15.55 -0.07
C ASP A 165 14.76 14.41 0.76
N TYR A 166 13.75 14.68 1.60
CA TYR A 166 13.08 13.63 2.36
C TYR A 166 12.35 12.68 1.43
N VAL A 167 12.63 11.38 1.61
CA VAL A 167 11.98 10.29 0.90
C VAL A 167 10.78 9.84 1.72
N MET A 168 9.60 9.90 1.11
CA MET A 168 8.35 9.51 1.74
C MET A 168 8.39 8.05 2.21
N LYS A 169 7.81 7.82 3.38
CA LYS A 169 7.60 6.48 3.94
C LYS A 169 6.12 6.15 3.95
N ASP A 170 5.83 4.86 3.85
CA ASP A 170 4.47 4.36 4.00
C ASP A 170 3.93 4.72 5.39
N GLY A 171 2.70 5.20 5.44
CA GLY A 171 2.06 5.67 6.67
C GLY A 171 2.53 7.04 7.17
N ASP A 172 3.34 7.79 6.42
CA ASP A 172 3.68 9.16 6.81
C ASP A 172 2.42 10.04 6.81
N VAL A 173 2.14 10.70 7.94
CA VAL A 173 1.09 11.72 8.05
C VAL A 173 1.71 13.09 7.86
N CYS A 174 1.25 13.81 6.85
CA CYS A 174 1.94 14.96 6.28
C CYS A 174 1.11 16.24 6.32
N LEU A 175 1.78 17.34 6.67
CA LEU A 175 1.31 18.69 6.45
C LEU A 175 2.35 19.48 5.66
N PHE A 176 2.03 19.80 4.40
CA PHE A 176 2.95 20.51 3.51
C PHE A 176 2.88 22.02 3.71
N ARG A 177 4.05 22.66 3.86
CA ARG A 177 4.22 24.11 3.89
C ARG A 177 4.70 24.58 2.54
N PHE A 178 3.96 25.49 1.92
CA PHE A 178 4.26 26.04 0.60
C PHE A 178 3.98 27.54 0.55
N ASN A 179 4.60 28.22 -0.40
CA ASN A 179 4.26 29.58 -0.77
C ASN A 179 3.58 29.59 -2.14
N VAL A 180 2.59 30.45 -2.32
CA VAL A 180 1.88 30.66 -3.59
C VAL A 180 2.47 31.87 -4.30
#